data_AF-A0A381Z4E4-F1
#
_entry.id   AF-A0A381Z4E4-F1
#
_cell.length_a   1.000
_cell.length_b   1.000
_cell.length_c   1.000
_cell.angle_alpha   90.00
_cell.angle_beta   90.00
_cell.angle_gamma   90.00
#
_symmetry.space_group_name_H-M   'P 1'
#
loop_
_entity.id
_entity.type
_entity.pdbx_description
1 polymer ?
#
loop_
_entity_poly.entity_id
_entity_poly.type
_entity_poly.pdbx_seq_one_letter_code
_entity_poly.pdbx_strand_id
1 'polypeptide(L)'
;MSDVKLPKSLKAVPLPGISQEDRFSSTRDLIAETSYRIIDPDSNSIWGYIAIDNTQRGPGLGGIRMVQDLSLNEISRLARVMTVKNSSACLPYGGAKAGITLKSFELTDNSAIREELIENLADCLFELSAYVPAPDMGTNENDIQIIYNNHTRKLGTEKHSRGGAGRPVEKGGIPIDDWELTAHGLFSAIKALESRDE
;
A
#
# COMPACT_ATOMS: atom_id res chain seq x y z
N MET A 1 -19.77 16.13 16.37
CA MET A 1 -18.41 15.57 16.38
C MET A 1 -18.59 14.09 16.63
N SER A 2 -18.41 13.26 15.60
CA SER A 2 -18.47 11.82 15.80
C SER A 2 -17.17 11.42 16.50
N ASP A 3 -17.26 10.88 17.72
CA ASP A 3 -16.13 10.25 18.40
C ASP A 3 -15.68 9.04 17.58
N VAL A 4 -14.85 9.27 16.55
CA VAL A 4 -14.21 8.17 15.82
C VAL A 4 -13.15 7.62 16.75
N LYS A 5 -13.55 6.62 17.52
CA LYS A 5 -12.64 5.87 18.36
C LYS A 5 -11.70 5.07 17.45
N LEU A 6 -10.42 5.42 17.49
CA LEU A 6 -9.39 4.63 16.82
C LEU A 6 -9.36 3.20 17.38
N PRO A 7 -9.04 2.20 16.54
CA PRO A 7 -8.86 0.85 17.00
C PRO A 7 -7.55 0.79 17.79
N LYS A 8 -7.51 0.01 18.87
CA LYS A 8 -6.28 -0.17 19.67
C LYS A 8 -5.22 -0.99 18.94
N SER A 9 -5.62 -1.74 17.93
CA SER A 9 -4.75 -2.54 17.08
C SER A 9 -5.47 -2.84 15.77
N LEU A 10 -4.71 -3.14 14.72
CA LEU A 10 -5.24 -3.62 13.45
C LEU A 10 -4.66 -4.99 13.13
N LYS A 11 -5.45 -5.84 12.49
CA LYS A 11 -5.02 -7.18 12.08
C LYS A 11 -5.39 -7.47 10.62
N ALA A 12 -4.43 -8.02 9.89
CA ALA A 12 -4.66 -8.60 8.57
C ALA A 12 -5.27 -10.01 8.74
N VAL A 13 -6.50 -10.19 8.30
CA VAL A 13 -7.18 -11.48 8.26
C VAL A 13 -7.23 -11.94 6.80
N PRO A 14 -6.63 -13.11 6.47
CA PRO A 14 -6.62 -13.60 5.09
C PRO A 14 -8.03 -13.87 4.62
N LEU A 15 -8.30 -13.49 3.38
CA LEU A 15 -9.53 -13.85 2.69
C LEU A 15 -9.31 -15.17 1.95
N PRO A 16 -10.36 -16.02 1.85
CA PRO A 16 -10.29 -17.18 0.99
C PRO A 16 -9.89 -16.73 -0.42
N GLY A 17 -9.00 -17.46 -1.07
CA GLY A 17 -8.66 -17.21 -2.47
C GLY A 17 -9.95 -17.10 -3.27
N ILE A 18 -10.13 -15.97 -3.97
CA ILE A 18 -11.39 -15.65 -4.63
C ILE A 18 -11.68 -16.72 -5.68
N SER A 19 -12.62 -17.60 -5.38
CA SER A 19 -13.44 -18.28 -6.37
C SER A 19 -14.77 -17.54 -6.36
N GLN A 20 -15.10 -16.82 -7.45
CA GLN A 20 -16.36 -17.00 -8.17
C GLN A 20 -16.65 -15.93 -9.24
N GLU A 21 -17.42 -16.41 -10.21
CA GLU A 21 -17.85 -15.83 -11.48
C GLU A 21 -18.44 -14.40 -11.35
N ASP A 22 -17.86 -13.47 -12.10
CA ASP A 22 -18.43 -12.17 -12.43
C ASP A 22 -18.64 -12.12 -13.95
N ARG A 23 -19.59 -11.31 -14.44
CA ARG A 23 -19.96 -11.19 -15.86
C ARG A 23 -18.82 -10.74 -16.78
N PHE A 24 -17.66 -10.40 -16.23
CA PHE A 24 -16.40 -10.09 -16.92
C PHE A 24 -15.30 -11.16 -16.70
N SER A 25 -15.62 -12.33 -16.14
CA SER A 25 -14.68 -13.37 -15.71
C SER A 25 -14.06 -14.22 -16.82
N SER A 26 -14.06 -13.76 -18.08
CA SER A 26 -13.43 -14.51 -19.18
C SER A 26 -11.90 -14.57 -19.08
N THR A 27 -11.27 -13.77 -18.22
CA THR A 27 -9.83 -13.81 -17.94
C THR A 27 -9.58 -14.37 -16.55
N ARG A 28 -9.15 -15.65 -16.50
CA ARG A 28 -8.66 -16.35 -15.30
C ARG A 28 -7.49 -15.66 -14.60
N ASP A 29 -6.92 -14.62 -15.21
CA ASP A 29 -5.69 -14.01 -14.75
C ASP A 29 -5.87 -13.08 -13.55
N LEU A 30 -7.06 -12.60 -13.17
CA LEU A 30 -7.27 -11.49 -12.22
C LEU A 30 -7.10 -11.82 -10.72
N ILE A 31 -6.60 -13.00 -10.36
CA ILE A 31 -6.50 -13.42 -8.96
C ILE A 31 -5.22 -12.85 -8.35
N ALA A 32 -5.36 -12.07 -7.28
CA ALA A 32 -4.22 -11.73 -6.43
C ALA A 32 -3.80 -12.98 -5.65
N GLU A 33 -2.50 -13.28 -5.64
CA GLU A 33 -1.90 -14.42 -4.93
C GLU A 33 -2.39 -14.53 -3.48
N THR A 34 -2.57 -13.40 -2.79
CA THR A 34 -3.22 -13.37 -1.47
C THR A 34 -3.93 -12.05 -1.23
N SER A 35 -5.05 -12.07 -0.51
CA SER A 35 -5.77 -10.86 -0.10
C SER A 35 -6.19 -10.93 1.37
N TYR A 36 -6.28 -9.78 2.02
CA TYR A 36 -6.58 -9.66 3.44
C TYR A 36 -7.61 -8.56 3.69
N ARG A 37 -8.44 -8.72 4.71
CA ARG A 37 -9.15 -7.62 5.38
C ARG A 37 -8.28 -7.09 6.51
N ILE A 38 -8.19 -5.78 6.62
CA ILE A 38 -7.68 -5.11 7.81
C ILE A 38 -8.88 -4.91 8.74
N ILE A 39 -8.85 -5.52 9.92
CA ILE A 39 -9.93 -5.43 10.91
C ILE A 39 -9.44 -4.83 12.22
N ASP A 40 -10.36 -4.17 12.92
CA ASP A 40 -10.24 -3.94 14.36
C ASP A 40 -10.73 -5.21 15.09
N PRO A 41 -9.88 -5.92 15.85
CA PRO A 41 -10.26 -7.15 16.52
C PRO A 41 -11.30 -6.94 17.65
N ASP A 42 -11.38 -5.74 18.24
CA ASP A 42 -12.31 -5.47 19.34
C ASP A 42 -13.75 -5.28 18.82
N SER A 43 -13.92 -4.53 17.73
CA SER A 43 -15.22 -4.24 17.13
C SER A 43 -15.59 -5.14 15.94
N ASN A 44 -14.63 -5.92 15.44
CA ASN A 44 -14.71 -6.67 14.19
C ASN A 44 -15.05 -5.81 12.96
N SER A 45 -14.84 -4.49 13.05
CA SER A 45 -15.09 -3.56 11.96
C SER A 45 -13.98 -3.64 10.91
N ILE A 46 -14.35 -3.48 9.64
CA ILE A 46 -13.37 -3.44 8.54
C ILE A 46 -12.81 -2.03 8.42
N TRP A 47 -11.48 -1.97 8.48
CA TRP A 47 -10.67 -0.76 8.35
C TRP A 47 -9.94 -0.70 7.01
N GLY A 48 -9.92 -1.76 6.21
CA GLY A 48 -9.25 -1.70 4.92
C GLY A 48 -8.99 -3.07 4.31
N TYR A 49 -8.14 -3.07 3.30
CA TYR A 49 -7.80 -4.26 2.54
C TYR A 49 -6.33 -4.24 2.13
N ILE A 50 -5.76 -5.43 1.95
CA ILE A 50 -4.42 -5.62 1.40
C ILE A 50 -4.53 -6.68 0.32
N ALA A 51 -3.89 -6.46 -0.82
CA ALA A 51 -3.76 -7.45 -1.88
C ALA A 51 -2.29 -7.56 -2.28
N ILE A 52 -1.77 -8.79 -2.27
CA ILE A 52 -0.48 -9.14 -2.84
C ILE A 52 -0.80 -9.94 -4.10
N ASP A 53 -0.50 -9.36 -5.25
CA ASP A 53 -0.95 -9.89 -6.52
C ASP A 53 -0.04 -10.98 -7.08
N ASN A 54 1.27 -10.73 -7.06
CA ASN A 54 2.27 -11.67 -7.55
C ASN A 54 3.60 -11.38 -6.86
N THR A 55 4.32 -12.42 -6.47
CA THR A 55 5.64 -12.30 -5.82
C THR A 55 6.79 -13.00 -6.57
N GLN A 56 6.58 -13.43 -7.81
CA GLN A 56 7.56 -14.24 -8.54
C GLN A 56 8.90 -13.54 -8.80
N ARG A 57 8.89 -12.21 -8.98
CA ARG A 57 10.10 -11.40 -9.20
C ARG A 57 10.74 -10.88 -7.91
N GLY A 58 10.12 -11.14 -6.75
CA GLY A 58 10.47 -10.55 -5.47
C GLY A 58 9.22 -10.11 -4.68
N PRO A 59 9.39 -9.49 -3.50
CA PRO A 59 8.26 -9.07 -2.70
C PRO A 59 7.36 -8.09 -3.47
N GLY A 60 6.07 -8.07 -3.14
CA GLY A 60 5.14 -7.14 -3.73
C GLY A 60 5.46 -5.72 -3.29
N LEU A 61 5.76 -4.83 -4.23
CA LEU A 61 5.95 -3.41 -3.95
C LEU A 61 4.69 -2.64 -4.34
N GLY A 62 4.19 -1.79 -3.45
CA GLY A 62 3.20 -0.78 -3.83
C GLY A 62 2.57 -0.03 -2.67
N GLY A 63 1.84 1.03 -3.05
CA GLY A 63 1.46 2.06 -2.10
C GLY A 63 0.31 1.71 -1.15
N ILE A 64 0.20 2.48 -0.07
CA ILE A 64 -0.90 2.46 0.90
C ILE A 64 -1.84 3.62 0.60
N ARG A 65 -3.09 3.32 0.24
CA ARG A 65 -4.11 4.34 0.01
C ARG A 65 -4.87 4.65 1.29
N MET A 66 -5.12 5.91 1.59
CA MET A 66 -5.98 6.34 2.69
C MET A 66 -7.12 7.22 2.17
N VAL A 67 -8.32 6.64 2.04
CA VAL A 67 -9.52 7.31 1.51
C VAL A 67 -10.79 6.81 2.22
N GLN A 68 -11.90 7.53 2.10
CA GLN A 68 -13.14 7.20 2.84
C GLN A 68 -13.85 5.96 2.30
N ASP A 69 -13.71 5.68 1.01
CA ASP A 69 -14.37 4.64 0.26
C ASP A 69 -13.34 3.68 -0.35
N LEU A 70 -13.22 2.49 0.25
CA LEU A 70 -12.33 1.45 -0.24
C LEU A 70 -13.11 0.16 -0.48
N SER A 71 -12.80 -0.50 -1.60
CA SER A 71 -13.27 -1.84 -1.89
C SER A 71 -12.09 -2.79 -2.10
N LEU A 72 -12.29 -4.07 -1.76
CA LEU A 72 -11.31 -5.11 -2.05
C LEU A 72 -10.99 -5.16 -3.56
N ASN A 73 -12.01 -5.04 -4.42
CA ASN A 73 -11.82 -5.08 -5.87
C ASN A 73 -10.89 -3.96 -6.37
N GLU A 74 -11.04 -2.74 -5.86
CA GLU A 74 -10.13 -1.64 -6.18
C GLU A 74 -8.69 -1.97 -5.77
N ILE A 75 -8.48 -2.40 -4.52
CA ILE A 75 -7.16 -2.72 -3.99
C ILE A 75 -6.51 -3.88 -4.74
N SER A 76 -7.26 -4.93 -5.07
CA SER A 76 -6.78 -6.06 -5.88
C SER A 76 -6.40 -5.63 -7.29
N ARG A 77 -7.21 -4.80 -7.95
CA ARG A 77 -6.89 -4.27 -9.30
C ARG A 77 -5.65 -3.37 -9.27
N LEU A 78 -5.50 -2.52 -8.26
CA LEU A 78 -4.32 -1.69 -8.09
C LEU A 78 -3.06 -2.54 -7.82
N ALA A 79 -3.16 -3.61 -7.03
CA ALA A 79 -2.05 -4.56 -6.82
C ALA A 79 -1.61 -5.22 -8.12
N ARG A 80 -2.56 -5.63 -8.99
CA ARG A 80 -2.24 -6.13 -10.33
C ARG A 80 -1.53 -5.09 -11.20
N VAL A 81 -2.02 -3.84 -11.19
CA VAL A 81 -1.34 -2.74 -11.91
C VAL A 81 0.10 -2.59 -11.42
N MET A 82 0.35 -2.75 -10.11
CA MET A 82 1.71 -2.74 -9.58
C MET A 82 2.57 -3.89 -10.11
N THR A 83 2.04 -5.11 -10.24
CA THR A 83 2.77 -6.25 -10.84
C THR A 83 3.20 -5.92 -12.26
N VAL A 84 2.27 -5.48 -13.10
CA VAL A 84 2.56 -5.13 -14.50
C VAL A 84 3.56 -3.99 -14.54
N LYS A 85 3.32 -2.89 -13.82
CA LYS A 85 4.20 -1.71 -13.79
C LYS A 85 5.63 -2.07 -13.38
N ASN A 86 5.80 -2.78 -12.26
CA ASN A 86 7.11 -3.14 -11.75
C ASN A 86 7.84 -4.09 -12.71
N SER A 87 7.11 -5.05 -13.31
CA SER A 87 7.67 -5.96 -14.31
C SER A 87 8.10 -5.25 -15.60
N SER A 88 7.30 -4.30 -16.11
CA SER A 88 7.60 -3.51 -17.30
C SER A 88 8.77 -2.56 -17.09
N ALA A 89 8.95 -2.06 -15.86
CA ALA A 89 10.12 -1.28 -15.46
C ALA A 89 11.34 -2.14 -15.11
N CYS A 90 11.29 -3.47 -15.37
CA CYS A 90 12.36 -4.42 -15.08
C CYS A 90 12.81 -4.46 -13.60
N LEU A 91 11.94 -4.05 -12.67
CA LEU A 91 12.26 -4.04 -11.24
C LEU A 91 12.21 -5.48 -10.65
N PRO A 92 13.00 -5.77 -9.61
CA PRO A 92 12.98 -7.05 -8.90
C PRO A 92 11.86 -7.09 -7.85
N TYR A 93 10.67 -6.65 -8.23
CA TYR A 93 9.49 -6.59 -7.36
C TYR A 93 8.29 -7.19 -8.05
N GLY A 94 7.47 -7.86 -7.25
CA GLY A 94 6.10 -8.20 -7.58
C GLY A 94 5.15 -7.01 -7.43
N GLY A 95 3.85 -7.25 -7.36
CA GLY A 95 2.84 -6.23 -7.12
C GLY A 95 2.07 -6.44 -5.84
N ALA A 96 1.89 -5.37 -5.08
CA ALA A 96 1.01 -5.36 -3.92
C ALA A 96 0.38 -3.98 -3.73
N LYS A 97 -0.70 -3.93 -2.97
CA LYS A 97 -1.39 -2.69 -2.62
C LYS A 97 -2.09 -2.85 -1.28
N ALA A 98 -2.10 -1.78 -0.49
CA ALA A 98 -2.93 -1.70 0.69
C ALA A 98 -3.84 -0.47 0.61
N GLY A 99 -4.96 -0.53 1.32
CA GLY A 99 -5.84 0.59 1.54
C GLY A 99 -6.37 0.58 2.97
N ILE A 100 -6.38 1.75 3.62
CA ILE A 100 -7.00 1.98 4.92
C ILE A 100 -8.11 3.02 4.80
N THR A 101 -9.24 2.76 5.44
CA THR A 101 -10.45 3.57 5.34
C THR A 101 -10.33 4.76 6.27
N LEU A 102 -10.37 5.96 5.70
CA LEU A 102 -10.44 7.21 6.45
C LEU A 102 -11.87 7.42 6.96
N LYS A 103 -12.16 7.02 8.19
CA LYS A 103 -13.52 7.11 8.76
C LYS A 103 -13.97 8.56 9.04
N SER A 104 -13.04 9.50 9.24
CA SER A 104 -13.30 10.93 9.44
C SER A 104 -12.06 11.75 9.03
N PHE A 105 -12.27 12.97 8.53
CA PHE A 105 -11.20 13.92 8.24
C PHE A 105 -10.44 14.38 9.50
N GLU A 106 -11.05 14.27 10.69
CA GLU A 106 -10.34 14.54 11.95
C GLU A 106 -9.12 13.63 12.13
N LEU A 107 -9.13 12.43 11.52
CA LEU A 107 -7.98 11.51 11.51
C LEU A 107 -6.82 12.03 10.65
N THR A 108 -7.07 12.91 9.67
CA THR A 108 -6.02 13.57 8.89
C THR A 108 -5.60 14.91 9.48
N ASP A 109 -6.49 15.60 10.19
CA ASP A 109 -6.24 16.94 10.72
C ASP A 109 -5.45 16.92 12.05
N ASN A 110 -5.52 15.82 12.81
CA ASN A 110 -4.76 15.63 14.04
C ASN A 110 -3.59 14.67 13.83
N SER A 111 -2.36 15.20 13.91
CA SER A 111 -1.14 14.43 13.67
C SER A 111 -0.93 13.28 14.65
N ALA A 112 -1.31 13.42 15.93
CA ALA A 112 -1.14 12.37 16.92
C ALA A 112 -2.07 11.18 16.66
N ILE A 113 -3.32 11.46 16.28
CA ILE A 113 -4.31 10.45 15.89
C ILE A 113 -3.86 9.75 14.60
N ARG A 114 -3.35 10.51 13.63
CA ARG A 114 -2.77 9.95 12.41
C ARG A 114 -1.61 9.01 12.71
N GLU A 115 -0.67 9.45 13.53
CA GLU A 115 0.50 8.66 13.92
C GLU A 115 0.09 7.35 14.60
N GLU A 116 -0.87 7.40 15.53
CA GLU A 116 -1.42 6.20 16.17
C GLU A 116 -2.05 5.23 15.16
N LEU A 117 -2.81 5.75 14.19
CA LEU A 117 -3.40 4.93 13.12
C LEU A 117 -2.32 4.27 12.24
N ILE A 118 -1.27 5.00 11.88
CA ILE A 118 -0.16 4.47 11.07
C ILE A 118 0.68 3.47 11.86
N GLU A 119 0.89 3.67 13.17
CA GLU A 119 1.55 2.70 14.05
C GLU A 119 0.75 1.38 14.12
N ASN A 120 -0.58 1.47 14.30
CA ASN A 120 -1.45 0.29 14.27
C ASN A 120 -1.44 -0.43 12.92
N LEU A 121 -1.38 0.34 11.82
CA LEU A 121 -1.22 -0.22 10.49
C LEU A 121 0.16 -0.88 10.33
N ALA A 122 1.22 -0.26 10.84
CA ALA A 122 2.58 -0.80 10.77
C ALA A 122 2.68 -2.17 11.45
N ASP A 123 2.04 -2.33 12.61
CA ASP A 123 1.89 -3.62 13.30
C ASP A 123 1.18 -4.65 12.43
N CYS A 124 0.07 -4.29 11.80
CA CYS A 124 -0.66 -5.14 10.87
C CYS A 124 0.20 -5.57 9.67
N LEU A 125 0.98 -4.65 9.10
CA LEU A 125 1.85 -4.91 7.95
C LEU A 125 3.10 -5.71 8.32
N PHE A 126 3.52 -5.70 9.60
CA PHE A 126 4.67 -6.45 10.06
C PHE A 126 4.48 -7.98 9.93
N GLU A 127 3.25 -8.48 9.86
CA GLU A 127 3.01 -9.91 9.64
C GLU A 127 3.15 -10.31 8.15
N LEU A 128 3.22 -9.32 7.24
CA LEU A 128 3.22 -9.51 5.79
C LEU A 128 4.61 -9.25 5.20
N SER A 129 5.55 -10.15 5.47
CA SER A 129 6.96 -10.02 5.03
C SER A 129 7.14 -9.93 3.51
N ALA A 130 6.18 -10.43 2.73
CA ALA A 130 6.18 -10.36 1.27
C ALA A 130 5.69 -9.01 0.71
N TYR A 131 5.34 -8.03 1.55
CA TYR A 131 4.87 -6.73 1.14
C TYR A 131 5.84 -5.60 1.53
N VAL A 132 6.20 -4.77 0.55
CA VAL A 132 6.96 -3.52 0.73
C VAL A 132 6.00 -2.35 0.48
N PRO A 133 5.57 -1.63 1.53
CA PRO A 133 4.67 -0.50 1.37
C PRO A 133 5.37 0.73 0.77
N ALA A 134 4.59 1.64 0.21
CA ALA A 134 5.03 2.95 -0.27
C ALA A 134 3.90 3.97 -0.09
N PRO A 135 4.13 5.27 -0.32
CA PRO A 135 3.04 6.24 -0.34
C PRO A 135 2.08 6.00 -1.52
N ASP A 136 0.83 6.38 -1.34
CA ASP A 136 -0.21 6.58 -2.36
C ASP A 136 -1.18 7.66 -1.82
N MET A 137 -2.22 8.00 -2.59
CA MET A 137 -3.26 8.95 -2.19
C MET A 137 -3.65 8.85 -0.71
N GLY A 138 -3.52 9.98 0.00
CA GLY A 138 -3.84 10.10 1.42
C GLY A 138 -2.73 9.66 2.39
N THR A 139 -1.59 9.18 1.87
CA THR A 139 -0.37 8.90 2.64
C THR A 139 0.84 9.61 2.02
N ASN A 140 1.91 9.75 2.78
CA ASN A 140 3.14 10.43 2.40
C ASN A 140 4.37 9.72 2.99
N GLU A 141 5.55 10.28 2.72
CA GLU A 141 6.84 9.78 3.16
C GLU A 141 6.98 9.68 4.69
N ASN A 142 6.34 10.58 5.45
CA ASN A 142 6.37 10.55 6.91
C ASN A 142 5.59 9.35 7.46
N ASP A 143 4.47 8.97 6.83
CA ASP A 143 3.75 7.75 7.21
C ASP A 143 4.60 6.50 7.01
N ILE A 144 5.33 6.43 5.89
CA ILE A 144 6.26 5.33 5.64
C ILE A 144 7.41 5.33 6.65
N GLN A 145 7.89 6.51 7.07
CA GLN A 145 8.89 6.60 8.11
C GLN A 145 8.39 6.11 9.48
N ILE A 146 7.12 6.34 9.81
CA ILE A 146 6.49 5.78 11.02
C ILE A 146 6.49 4.25 10.93
N ILE A 147 6.06 3.67 9.80
CA ILE A 147 6.08 2.21 9.57
C ILE A 147 7.50 1.65 9.71
N TYR A 148 8.49 2.33 9.13
CA TYR A 148 9.90 1.95 9.27
C TYR A 148 10.36 1.94 10.72
N ASN A 149 10.08 3.01 11.48
CA ASN A 149 10.47 3.12 12.90
C ASN A 149 9.82 2.03 13.76
N ASN A 150 8.54 1.73 13.50
CA ASN A 150 7.84 0.62 14.15
C ASN A 150 8.55 -0.71 13.88
N HIS A 151 8.87 -0.99 12.61
CA HIS A 151 9.53 -2.23 12.21
C HIS A 151 10.96 -2.32 12.77
N THR A 152 11.68 -1.20 12.84
CA THR A 152 13.00 -1.08 13.50
C THR A 152 12.91 -1.52 14.96
N ARG A 153 11.92 -1.01 15.73
CA ARG A 153 11.72 -1.37 17.13
C ARG A 153 11.43 -2.87 17.29
N LYS A 154 10.56 -3.43 16.43
CA LYS A 154 10.23 -4.87 16.47
C LYS A 154 11.39 -5.78 16.11
N LEU A 155 12.23 -5.36 15.16
CA LEU A 155 13.40 -6.12 14.72
C LEU A 155 14.62 -5.93 15.63
N GLY A 156 14.66 -4.86 16.44
CA GLY A 156 15.82 -4.51 17.26
C GLY A 156 17.04 -4.04 16.47
N THR A 157 16.86 -3.60 15.21
CA THR A 157 17.93 -3.11 14.35
C THR A 157 17.42 -2.05 13.39
N GLU A 158 18.24 -1.04 13.12
CA GLU A 158 17.96 0.00 12.11
C GLU A 158 18.36 -0.45 10.70
N LYS A 159 19.03 -1.61 10.54
CA LYS A 159 19.45 -2.11 9.23
C LYS A 159 18.48 -3.19 8.73
N HIS A 160 17.44 -2.78 8.02
CA HIS A 160 16.49 -3.70 7.39
C HIS A 160 15.87 -3.11 6.12
N SER A 161 15.38 -4.00 5.25
CA SER A 161 14.58 -3.64 4.06
C SER A 161 13.07 -3.60 4.32
N ARG A 162 12.66 -3.86 5.56
CA ARG A 162 11.25 -3.77 6.01
C ARG A 162 10.88 -2.31 6.25
N GLY A 163 9.59 -1.97 6.23
CA GLY A 163 9.15 -0.60 6.50
C GLY A 163 8.99 0.33 5.30
N GLY A 164 9.13 -0.20 4.07
CA GLY A 164 8.64 0.46 2.86
C GLY A 164 9.63 1.36 2.10
N ALA A 165 9.23 1.72 0.89
CA ALA A 165 9.95 2.63 -0.01
C ALA A 165 9.33 4.04 0.04
N GLY A 166 10.08 5.06 -0.39
CA GLY A 166 9.60 6.45 -0.39
C GLY A 166 9.59 7.11 0.99
N ARG A 167 10.61 6.83 1.82
CA ARG A 167 10.86 7.53 3.09
C ARG A 167 11.38 8.96 2.84
N PRO A 168 11.45 9.84 3.86
CA PRO A 168 12.04 11.16 3.72
C PRO A 168 13.51 11.08 3.28
N VAL A 169 13.96 12.10 2.55
CA VAL A 169 15.31 12.15 1.94
C VAL A 169 16.40 12.05 3.00
N GLU A 170 16.26 12.81 4.08
CA GLU A 170 17.16 12.84 5.22
C GLU A 170 17.18 11.53 6.01
N LYS A 171 16.25 10.61 5.72
CA LYS A 171 16.19 9.25 6.28
C LYS A 171 16.63 8.18 5.28
N GLY A 172 17.15 8.56 4.12
CA GLY A 172 17.65 7.66 3.08
C GLY A 172 16.60 7.20 2.08
N GLY A 173 15.49 7.94 1.95
CA GLY A 173 14.57 7.76 0.82
C GLY A 173 14.93 8.63 -0.38
N ILE A 174 14.10 8.53 -1.42
CA ILE A 174 14.25 9.27 -2.68
C ILE A 174 13.18 10.38 -2.67
N PRO A 175 13.52 11.62 -3.06
CA PRO A 175 12.56 12.72 -3.20
C PRO A 175 11.61 12.51 -4.38
N ILE A 176 10.66 11.59 -4.25
CA ILE A 176 9.75 11.20 -5.36
C ILE A 176 8.92 12.41 -5.81
N ASP A 177 8.37 13.16 -4.87
CA ASP A 177 7.48 14.28 -5.15
C ASP A 177 8.25 15.57 -5.47
N ASP A 178 9.33 15.89 -4.74
CA ASP A 178 10.13 17.09 -5.04
C ASP A 178 10.79 17.03 -6.42
N TRP A 179 11.16 15.83 -6.88
CA TRP A 179 11.69 15.63 -8.25
C TRP A 179 10.59 15.28 -9.26
N GLU A 180 9.33 15.27 -8.82
CA GLU A 180 8.16 15.00 -9.66
C GLU A 180 8.31 13.69 -10.47
N LEU A 181 8.97 12.67 -9.92
CA LEU A 181 9.43 11.50 -10.69
C LEU A 181 8.27 10.78 -11.40
N THR A 182 7.11 10.72 -10.76
CA THR A 182 5.89 10.15 -11.35
C THR A 182 5.41 10.96 -12.54
N ALA A 183 5.38 12.29 -12.43
CA ALA A 183 4.97 13.18 -13.51
C ALA A 183 6.00 13.19 -14.65
N HIS A 184 7.29 13.18 -14.31
CA HIS A 184 8.37 13.05 -15.27
C HIS A 184 8.29 11.75 -16.08
N GLY A 185 7.93 10.63 -15.42
CA GLY A 185 7.68 9.35 -16.09
C GLY A 185 6.51 9.42 -17.08
N LEU A 186 5.41 10.07 -16.70
CA LEU A 186 4.28 10.30 -17.61
C LEU A 186 4.67 11.16 -18.82
N PHE A 187 5.36 12.28 -18.57
CA PHE A 187 5.85 13.16 -19.63
C PHE A 187 6.78 12.43 -20.60
N SER A 188 7.70 11.62 -20.07
CA SER A 188 8.62 10.81 -20.87
C SER A 188 7.87 9.77 -21.72
N ALA A 189 6.84 9.14 -21.18
CA ALA A 189 6.00 8.20 -21.92
C ALA A 189 5.24 8.87 -23.07
N ILE A 190 4.71 10.09 -22.85
CA ILE A 190 4.04 10.88 -23.90
C ILE A 190 5.05 11.22 -25.01
N LYS A 191 6.24 11.72 -24.65
CA LYS A 191 7.29 12.05 -25.62
C LYS A 191 7.73 10.84 -26.44
N ALA A 192 7.88 9.69 -25.78
CA ALA A 192 8.22 8.44 -26.45
C ALA A 192 7.09 7.93 -27.36
N LEU A 193 5.83 8.24 -27.09
CA LEU A 193 4.70 7.91 -27.95
C LEU A 193 4.66 8.82 -29.19
N GLU A 194 4.81 10.14 -29.00
CA GLU A 194 4.85 11.12 -30.10
C GLU A 194 5.95 10.78 -31.11
N SER A 195 7.12 10.33 -30.66
CA SER A 195 8.24 9.99 -31.54
C SER A 195 8.08 8.67 -32.31
N ARG A 196 6.97 7.94 -32.16
CA ARG A 196 6.72 6.69 -32.93
C ARG A 196 5.95 6.92 -34.22
N ASP A 197 5.30 8.08 -34.34
CA ASP A 197 4.53 8.48 -35.52
C ASP A 197 5.34 9.38 -36.48
N GLU A 198 6.62 9.64 -36.17
CA GLU A 198 7.64 10.26 -37.05
C GLU A 198 8.53 9.19 -37.70
#